data_AF-A0A4R4AAG4-F1
#
_entry.id   AF-A0A4R4AAG4-F1
#
_cell.length_a   1.000
_cell.length_b   1.000
_cell.length_c   1.000
_cell.angle_alpha   90.00
_cell.angle_beta   90.00
_cell.angle_gamma   90.00
#
_symmetry.space_group_name_H-M   'P 1'
#
loop_
_entity.id
_entity.type
_entity.pdbx_description
1 polymer ?
#
loop_
_entity_poly.entity_id
_entity_poly.type
_entity_poly.pdbx_seq_one_letter_code
_entity_poly.pdbx_strand_id
1 'polypeptide(L)'
;MIEIRHRDSGEVLAEIERDTLVGADLRDMRLDGADLSGLDLSGADLSASDLVGARLHGTCLREAILVGAQLRAADLAEANLTRARLGAERPSRAAMLNAARLAGADLSGADLRNVELRQADLAGATLAHADLRGADFQGANLVRVRAHRALLIKANLAEADLSGADLRDSHLNDANLTRARLCEADLGSAFSDGFTVLNLANLEGADLRGARLCHASAQDANFRYADLTDADLTDAVLGGAILHRADLTGADFTRVELASVTLEFANVSKARNAQVPSYKKNLR
;
A
#
# COMPACT_ATOMS: atom_id res chain seq x y z
N MET A 1 19.79 -33.46 4.34
CA MET A 1 19.37 -32.82 3.07
C MET A 1 17.86 -32.74 3.03
N ILE A 2 17.31 -31.59 2.64
CA ILE A 2 15.95 -31.38 2.19
C ILE A 2 15.99 -31.21 0.68
N GLU A 3 15.10 -31.89 -0.03
CA GLU A 3 14.89 -31.67 -1.46
C GLU A 3 13.84 -30.58 -1.60
N ILE A 4 14.21 -29.46 -2.22
CA ILE A 4 13.25 -28.48 -2.69
C ILE A 4 12.71 -29.01 -4.01
N ARG A 5 11.40 -29.28 -4.05
CA ARG A 5 10.75 -29.92 -5.19
C ARG A 5 9.77 -28.96 -5.86
N HIS A 6 9.63 -29.10 -7.16
CA HIS A 6 8.55 -28.45 -7.89
C HIS A 6 7.21 -29.05 -7.45
N ARG A 7 6.25 -28.19 -7.10
CA ARG A 7 4.96 -28.57 -6.49
C ARG A 7 4.12 -29.54 -7.33
N ASP A 8 4.11 -29.36 -8.65
CA ASP A 8 3.24 -30.12 -9.56
C ASP A 8 3.94 -31.37 -10.15
N SER A 9 5.20 -31.27 -10.59
CA SER A 9 5.95 -32.37 -11.19
C SER A 9 6.65 -33.28 -10.17
N GLY A 10 6.91 -32.78 -8.96
CA GLY A 10 7.72 -33.48 -7.94
C GLY A 10 9.23 -33.51 -8.26
N GLU A 11 9.67 -32.85 -9.33
CA GLU A 11 11.08 -32.73 -9.71
C GLU A 11 11.90 -32.09 -8.59
N VAL A 12 13.10 -32.63 -8.31
CA VAL A 12 14.03 -32.02 -7.36
C VAL A 12 14.70 -30.83 -8.05
N LEU A 13 14.41 -29.63 -7.57
CA LEU A 13 14.98 -28.37 -8.04
C LEU A 13 16.32 -28.07 -7.35
N ALA A 14 16.43 -28.45 -6.07
CA ALA A 14 17.64 -28.28 -5.28
C ALA A 14 17.70 -29.29 -4.12
N GLU A 15 18.91 -29.66 -3.71
CA GLU A 15 19.16 -30.41 -2.47
C GLU A 15 20.02 -29.57 -1.55
N ILE A 16 19.50 -29.24 -0.35
CA ILE A 16 20.17 -28.35 0.60
C ILE A 16 20.16 -28.99 1.99
N GLU A 17 21.13 -28.71 2.85
CA GLU A 17 21.06 -29.17 4.23
C GLU A 17 19.93 -28.41 4.97
N ARG A 18 19.09 -29.14 5.72
CA ARG A 18 17.89 -28.55 6.35
C ARG A 18 18.26 -27.46 7.36
N ASP A 19 19.40 -27.62 8.03
CA ASP A 19 19.90 -26.68 9.03
C ASP A 19 20.63 -25.48 8.40
N THR A 20 20.75 -25.41 7.06
CA THR A 20 21.52 -24.39 6.35
C THR A 20 20.68 -23.42 5.54
N LEU A 21 19.35 -23.46 5.63
CA LEU A 21 18.47 -22.56 4.87
C LEU A 21 18.43 -21.12 5.42
N VAL A 22 18.67 -20.96 6.72
CA VAL A 22 18.87 -19.65 7.35
C VAL A 22 20.19 -19.06 6.84
N GLY A 23 20.14 -17.88 6.23
CA GLY A 23 21.30 -17.23 5.63
C GLY A 23 21.83 -17.93 4.38
N ALA A 24 21.08 -18.86 3.78
CA ALA A 24 21.50 -19.56 2.58
C ALA A 24 21.73 -18.61 1.40
N ASP A 25 22.75 -18.90 0.60
CA ASP A 25 22.93 -18.28 -0.71
C ASP A 25 22.10 -19.07 -1.74
N LEU A 26 20.96 -18.50 -2.13
CA LEU A 26 20.02 -19.04 -3.10
C LEU A 26 19.90 -18.13 -4.32
N ARG A 27 20.89 -17.28 -4.58
CA ARG A 27 20.86 -16.31 -5.68
C ARG A 27 20.77 -16.99 -7.04
N ASP A 28 20.06 -16.34 -7.96
CA ASP A 28 19.92 -16.76 -9.35
C ASP A 28 19.37 -18.20 -9.52
N MET A 29 18.75 -18.77 -8.48
CA MET A 29 18.24 -20.14 -8.52
C MET A 29 16.92 -20.23 -9.29
N ARG A 30 16.69 -21.40 -9.88
CA ARG A 30 15.41 -21.78 -10.50
C ARG A 30 14.56 -22.54 -9.48
N LEU A 31 13.63 -21.83 -8.87
CA LEU A 31 12.71 -22.29 -7.85
C LEU A 31 11.25 -22.04 -8.28
N ASP A 32 11.00 -22.00 -9.59
CA ASP A 32 9.66 -21.85 -10.14
C ASP A 32 8.78 -23.03 -9.69
N GLY A 33 7.59 -22.71 -9.18
CA GLY A 33 6.69 -23.69 -8.60
C GLY A 33 7.24 -24.45 -7.38
N ALA A 34 8.38 -24.06 -6.80
CA ALA A 34 8.96 -24.77 -5.65
C ALA A 34 8.01 -24.78 -4.44
N ASP A 35 7.99 -25.89 -3.69
CA ASP A 35 7.36 -25.92 -2.37
C ASP A 35 8.38 -25.57 -1.28
N LEU A 36 8.24 -24.37 -0.74
CA LEU A 36 9.04 -23.79 0.33
C LEU A 36 8.19 -23.48 1.57
N SER A 37 6.97 -24.03 1.64
CA SER A 37 5.97 -23.69 2.65
C SER A 37 6.47 -23.99 4.06
N GLY A 38 6.33 -23.01 4.96
CA GLY A 38 6.70 -23.16 6.38
C GLY A 38 8.20 -23.32 6.67
N LEU A 39 9.08 -23.20 5.66
CA LEU A 39 10.52 -23.25 5.87
C LEU A 39 11.03 -21.97 6.56
N ASP A 40 12.18 -22.09 7.22
CA ASP A 40 12.93 -20.94 7.73
C ASP A 40 14.04 -20.56 6.74
N LEU A 41 13.82 -19.43 6.07
CA LEU A 41 14.71 -18.78 5.11
C LEU A 41 15.15 -17.41 5.65
N SER A 42 15.17 -17.24 6.98
CA SER A 42 15.59 -15.98 7.60
C SER A 42 16.99 -15.60 7.13
N GLY A 43 17.16 -14.36 6.65
CA GLY A 43 18.43 -13.85 6.14
C GLY A 43 18.94 -14.49 4.85
N ALA A 44 18.20 -15.41 4.23
CA ALA A 44 18.60 -16.03 2.97
C ALA A 44 18.69 -14.99 1.84
N ASP A 45 19.65 -15.18 0.93
CA ASP A 45 19.79 -14.36 -0.27
C ASP A 45 19.16 -15.07 -1.47
N LEU A 46 17.95 -14.64 -1.82
CA LEU A 46 17.16 -15.10 -2.97
C LEU A 46 17.24 -14.10 -4.13
N SER A 47 18.23 -13.20 -4.14
CA SER A 47 18.35 -12.16 -5.18
C SER A 47 18.34 -12.77 -6.58
N ALA A 48 17.58 -12.15 -7.49
CA ALA A 48 17.42 -12.56 -8.89
C ALA A 48 16.91 -14.00 -9.14
N SER A 49 16.45 -14.70 -8.11
CA SER A 49 15.90 -16.06 -8.26
C SER A 49 14.57 -16.07 -8.97
N ASP A 50 14.29 -17.14 -9.71
CA ASP A 50 12.98 -17.43 -10.26
C ASP A 50 12.15 -18.19 -9.22
N LEU A 51 11.12 -17.55 -8.68
CA LEU A 51 10.16 -18.10 -7.70
C LEU A 51 8.73 -18.00 -8.25
N VAL A 52 8.57 -17.94 -9.58
CA VAL A 52 7.25 -17.78 -10.20
C VAL A 52 6.34 -18.93 -9.77
N GLY A 53 5.20 -18.60 -9.17
CA GLY A 53 4.25 -19.58 -8.65
C GLY A 53 4.77 -20.44 -7.49
N ALA A 54 5.92 -20.14 -6.87
CA ALA A 54 6.40 -20.88 -5.71
C ALA A 54 5.39 -20.81 -4.54
N ARG A 55 5.34 -21.87 -3.72
CA ARG A 55 4.58 -21.91 -2.47
C ARG A 55 5.50 -21.51 -1.32
N LEU A 56 5.23 -20.35 -0.76
CA LEU A 56 5.95 -19.71 0.35
C LEU A 56 4.99 -19.42 1.52
N HIS A 57 3.87 -20.15 1.59
CA HIS A 57 2.85 -19.95 2.61
C HIS A 57 3.44 -20.25 4.00
N GLY A 58 3.27 -19.29 4.92
CA GLY A 58 3.80 -19.40 6.29
C GLY A 58 5.33 -19.47 6.38
N THR A 59 6.07 -19.22 5.31
CA THR A 59 7.54 -19.26 5.31
C THR A 59 8.11 -18.08 6.10
N CYS A 60 9.21 -18.32 6.82
CA CYS A 60 9.93 -17.27 7.52
C CYS A 60 11.03 -16.69 6.60
N LEU A 61 10.83 -15.47 6.12
CA LEU A 61 11.72 -14.70 5.23
C LEU A 61 12.24 -13.43 5.93
N ARG A 62 12.35 -13.46 7.26
CA ARG A 62 12.82 -12.32 8.06
C ARG A 62 14.18 -11.88 7.57
N GLU A 63 14.35 -10.59 7.28
CA GLU A 63 15.63 -10.02 6.83
C GLU A 63 16.22 -10.68 5.55
N ALA A 64 15.43 -11.50 4.84
CA ALA A 64 15.85 -12.12 3.58
C ALA A 64 16.04 -11.06 2.48
N ILE A 65 16.91 -11.37 1.52
CA ILE A 65 17.19 -10.50 0.37
C ILE A 65 16.51 -11.11 -0.85
N LEU A 66 15.49 -10.44 -1.38
CA LEU A 66 14.73 -10.85 -2.57
C LEU A 66 14.86 -9.82 -3.70
N VAL A 67 15.91 -9.02 -3.71
CA VAL A 67 16.13 -7.97 -4.71
C VAL A 67 16.17 -8.59 -6.11
N GLY A 68 15.26 -8.17 -6.98
CA GLY A 68 15.15 -8.68 -8.35
C GLY A 68 14.57 -10.09 -8.46
N ALA A 69 14.12 -10.70 -7.37
CA ALA A 69 13.47 -12.02 -7.42
C ALA A 69 12.14 -11.96 -8.19
N GLN A 70 11.86 -13.00 -8.96
CA GLN A 70 10.62 -13.14 -9.72
C GLN A 70 9.61 -13.96 -8.90
N LEU A 71 8.65 -13.27 -8.28
CA LEU A 71 7.64 -13.85 -7.37
C LEU A 71 6.23 -13.74 -7.94
N ARG A 72 6.11 -13.62 -9.27
CA ARG A 72 4.82 -13.48 -9.94
C ARG A 72 3.94 -14.69 -9.62
N ALA A 73 2.71 -14.44 -9.18
CA ALA A 73 1.76 -15.46 -8.75
C ALA A 73 2.26 -16.43 -7.66
N ALA A 74 3.33 -16.09 -6.94
CA ALA A 74 3.78 -16.86 -5.78
C ALA A 74 2.76 -16.75 -4.63
N ASP A 75 2.69 -17.80 -3.81
CA ASP A 75 1.85 -17.83 -2.61
C ASP A 75 2.67 -17.54 -1.36
N LEU A 76 2.69 -16.30 -0.92
CA LEU A 76 3.31 -15.81 0.33
C LEU A 76 2.27 -15.53 1.42
N ALA A 77 1.07 -16.11 1.35
CA ALA A 77 0.06 -15.90 2.38
C ALA A 77 0.62 -16.28 3.76
N GLU A 78 0.40 -15.41 4.76
CA GLU A 78 0.90 -15.58 6.14
C GLU A 78 2.44 -15.67 6.28
N ALA A 79 3.21 -15.39 5.22
CA ALA A 79 4.66 -15.38 5.31
C ALA A 79 5.17 -14.24 6.20
N ASN A 80 6.30 -14.46 6.89
CA ASN A 80 6.98 -13.42 7.65
C ASN A 80 8.11 -12.81 6.83
N LEU A 81 7.88 -11.64 6.24
CA LEU A 81 8.83 -10.84 5.47
C LEU A 81 9.31 -9.61 6.26
N THR A 82 9.26 -9.66 7.60
CA THR A 82 9.68 -8.50 8.41
C THR A 82 11.11 -8.12 8.08
N ARG A 83 11.32 -6.84 7.78
CA ARG A 83 12.62 -6.26 7.36
C ARG A 83 13.27 -6.92 6.14
N ALA A 84 12.52 -7.70 5.36
CA ALA A 84 13.03 -8.26 4.12
C ALA A 84 13.36 -7.14 3.11
N ARG A 85 14.29 -7.41 2.21
CA ARG A 85 14.74 -6.48 1.18
C ARG A 85 14.29 -6.95 -0.18
N LEU A 86 13.16 -6.41 -0.66
CA LEU A 86 12.60 -6.70 -1.97
C LEU A 86 12.79 -5.53 -2.94
N GLY A 87 12.86 -4.32 -2.40
CA GLY A 87 12.98 -3.08 -3.14
C GLY A 87 14.39 -2.77 -3.63
N ALA A 88 14.46 -1.79 -4.51
CA ALA A 88 15.69 -1.24 -5.05
C ALA A 88 15.51 0.23 -5.43
N GLU A 89 16.61 0.99 -5.54
CA GLU A 89 16.57 2.38 -6.02
C GLU A 89 16.04 2.51 -7.46
N ARG A 90 16.24 1.46 -8.27
CA ARG A 90 15.76 1.41 -9.66
C ARG A 90 14.68 0.34 -9.78
N PRO A 91 13.51 0.65 -10.39
CA PRO A 91 12.43 -0.31 -10.57
C PRO A 91 12.88 -1.61 -11.25
N SER A 92 13.77 -1.53 -12.24
CA SER A 92 14.27 -2.71 -12.99
C SER A 92 15.10 -3.71 -12.16
N ARG A 93 15.34 -3.41 -10.87
CA ARG A 93 16.04 -4.31 -9.93
C ARG A 93 15.20 -4.68 -8.72
N ALA A 94 13.98 -4.15 -8.59
CA ALA A 94 13.08 -4.51 -7.51
C ALA A 94 12.45 -5.89 -7.79
N ALA A 95 11.94 -6.53 -6.73
CA ALA A 95 11.22 -7.79 -6.86
C ALA A 95 9.91 -7.62 -7.65
N MET A 96 9.50 -8.69 -8.34
CA MET A 96 8.25 -8.71 -9.12
C MET A 96 7.22 -9.63 -8.45
N LEU A 97 6.22 -9.07 -7.80
CA LEU A 97 5.15 -9.76 -7.06
C LEU A 97 3.78 -9.62 -7.73
N ASN A 98 3.74 -9.35 -9.04
CA ASN A 98 2.47 -9.20 -9.76
C ASN A 98 1.60 -10.45 -9.59
N ALA A 99 0.34 -10.24 -9.20
CA ALA A 99 -0.63 -11.29 -8.86
C ALA A 99 -0.22 -12.28 -7.75
N ALA A 100 0.79 -11.96 -6.95
CA ALA A 100 1.18 -12.78 -5.80
C ALA A 100 0.10 -12.73 -4.70
N ARG A 101 0.01 -13.80 -3.91
CA ARG A 101 -0.86 -13.87 -2.73
C ARG A 101 -0.02 -13.56 -1.50
N LEU A 102 -0.32 -12.47 -0.81
CA LEU A 102 0.32 -12.01 0.42
C LEU A 102 -0.72 -11.77 1.54
N ALA A 103 -1.90 -12.37 1.44
CA ALA A 103 -2.95 -12.20 2.42
C ALA A 103 -2.42 -12.57 3.82
N GLY A 104 -2.57 -11.66 4.78
CA GLY A 104 -2.07 -11.82 6.15
C GLY A 104 -0.55 -11.85 6.32
N ALA A 105 0.26 -11.64 5.28
CA ALA A 105 1.72 -11.60 5.39
C ALA A 105 2.19 -10.42 6.25
N ASP A 106 3.31 -10.62 6.96
CA ASP A 106 3.94 -9.57 7.75
C ASP A 106 5.16 -9.01 7.03
N LEU A 107 5.03 -7.83 6.43
CA LEU A 107 6.06 -7.07 5.74
C LEU A 107 6.52 -5.86 6.58
N SER A 108 6.36 -5.91 7.91
CA SER A 108 6.71 -4.77 8.78
C SER A 108 8.18 -4.37 8.61
N GLY A 109 8.41 -3.09 8.35
CA GLY A 109 9.74 -2.52 8.14
C GLY A 109 10.49 -3.05 6.91
N ALA A 110 9.81 -3.75 5.98
CA ALA A 110 10.44 -4.22 4.75
C ALA A 110 10.80 -3.05 3.82
N ASP A 111 11.87 -3.23 3.04
CA ASP A 111 12.19 -2.38 1.90
C ASP A 111 11.44 -2.92 0.68
N LEU A 112 10.43 -2.17 0.24
CA LEU A 112 9.54 -2.48 -0.88
C LEU A 112 9.61 -1.39 -1.96
N ARG A 113 10.68 -0.58 -1.97
CA ARG A 113 10.84 0.51 -2.93
C ARG A 113 10.80 0.00 -4.37
N ASN A 114 9.95 0.62 -5.17
CA ASN A 114 9.73 0.31 -6.59
C ASN A 114 9.33 -1.16 -6.89
N VAL A 115 8.89 -1.93 -5.89
CA VAL A 115 8.41 -3.31 -6.08
C VAL A 115 7.13 -3.31 -6.91
N GLU A 116 7.00 -4.29 -7.80
CA GLU A 116 5.79 -4.48 -8.60
C GLU A 116 4.79 -5.41 -7.87
N LEU A 117 3.63 -4.89 -7.50
CA LEU A 117 2.56 -5.57 -6.75
C LEU A 117 1.21 -5.44 -7.47
N ARG A 118 1.22 -5.28 -8.80
CA ARG A 118 -0.01 -5.12 -9.58
C ARG A 118 -0.90 -6.33 -9.40
N GLN A 119 -2.18 -6.10 -9.09
CA GLN A 119 -3.18 -7.16 -8.87
C GLN A 119 -2.81 -8.16 -7.76
N ALA A 120 -1.84 -7.85 -6.90
CA ALA A 120 -1.49 -8.71 -5.78
C ALA A 120 -2.58 -8.68 -4.70
N ASP A 121 -2.69 -9.78 -3.94
CA ASP A 121 -3.62 -9.88 -2.82
C ASP A 121 -2.89 -9.68 -1.50
N LEU A 122 -3.01 -8.50 -0.90
CA LEU A 122 -2.43 -8.12 0.39
C LEU A 122 -3.50 -7.93 1.47
N ALA A 123 -4.69 -8.55 1.32
CA ALA A 123 -5.75 -8.39 2.31
C ALA A 123 -5.27 -8.73 3.73
N GLY A 124 -5.46 -7.80 4.67
CA GLY A 124 -5.05 -7.95 6.06
C GLY A 124 -3.54 -8.03 6.32
N ALA A 125 -2.70 -7.84 5.31
CA ALA A 125 -1.24 -7.83 5.47
C ALA A 125 -0.78 -6.68 6.38
N THR A 126 0.40 -6.82 6.97
CA THR A 126 1.02 -5.76 7.78
C THR A 126 2.19 -5.14 7.01
N LEU A 127 2.10 -3.84 6.75
CA LEU A 127 3.09 -2.99 6.07
C LEU A 127 3.60 -1.88 7.01
N ALA A 128 3.41 -2.04 8.32
CA ALA A 128 3.79 -1.03 9.30
C ALA A 128 5.27 -0.66 9.15
N HIS A 129 5.57 0.64 9.08
CA HIS A 129 6.93 1.16 8.89
C HIS A 129 7.65 0.74 7.60
N ALA A 130 6.96 0.11 6.64
CA ALA A 130 7.58 -0.32 5.40
C ALA A 130 7.92 0.86 4.48
N ASP A 131 8.98 0.71 3.69
CA ASP A 131 9.37 1.67 2.67
C ASP A 131 8.82 1.25 1.32
N LEU A 132 7.73 1.89 0.89
CA LEU A 132 6.94 1.58 -0.30
C LEU A 132 7.10 2.64 -1.40
N ARG A 133 8.16 3.46 -1.32
CA ARG A 133 8.34 4.58 -2.25
C ARG A 133 8.41 4.08 -3.69
N GLY A 134 7.55 4.62 -4.56
CA GLY A 134 7.47 4.23 -5.97
C GLY A 134 6.93 2.81 -6.23
N ALA A 135 6.46 2.08 -5.21
CA ALA A 135 5.89 0.75 -5.39
C ALA A 135 4.60 0.79 -6.23
N ASP A 136 4.33 -0.27 -6.99
CA ASP A 136 3.21 -0.33 -7.92
C ASP A 136 2.14 -1.34 -7.49
N PHE A 137 1.09 -0.83 -6.86
CA PHE A 137 -0.08 -1.54 -6.36
C PHE A 137 -1.31 -1.45 -7.28
N GLN A 138 -1.13 -1.16 -8.57
CA GLN A 138 -2.29 -0.94 -9.45
C GLN A 138 -3.30 -2.12 -9.39
N GLY A 139 -4.52 -1.81 -8.96
CA GLY A 139 -5.61 -2.76 -8.74
C GLY A 139 -5.32 -3.90 -7.77
N ALA A 140 -4.37 -3.72 -6.85
CA ALA A 140 -4.11 -4.66 -5.76
C ALA A 140 -5.25 -4.66 -4.74
N ASN A 141 -5.44 -5.81 -4.09
CA ASN A 141 -6.34 -5.92 -2.94
C ASN A 141 -5.56 -5.60 -1.66
N LEU A 142 -5.86 -4.46 -1.04
CA LEU A 142 -5.24 -3.96 0.20
C LEU A 142 -6.30 -3.82 1.31
N VAL A 143 -7.41 -4.56 1.22
CA VAL A 143 -8.52 -4.48 2.18
C VAL A 143 -7.99 -4.77 3.59
N ARG A 144 -8.26 -3.85 4.52
CA ARG A 144 -7.81 -3.92 5.92
C ARG A 144 -6.30 -4.10 6.11
N VAL A 145 -5.49 -3.66 5.15
CA VAL A 145 -4.03 -3.63 5.31
C VAL A 145 -3.64 -2.71 6.47
N ARG A 146 -2.62 -3.09 7.24
CA ARG A 146 -2.07 -2.26 8.32
C ARG A 146 -0.78 -1.59 7.86
N ALA A 147 -0.88 -0.38 7.34
CA ALA A 147 0.22 0.39 6.76
C ALA A 147 0.51 1.69 7.54
N HIS A 148 0.21 1.73 8.84
CA HIS A 148 0.54 2.88 9.66
C HIS A 148 2.05 3.19 9.62
N ARG A 149 2.39 4.47 9.52
CA ARG A 149 3.78 4.95 9.43
C ARG A 149 4.58 4.40 8.24
N ALA A 150 3.91 3.91 7.20
CA ALA A 150 4.57 3.48 5.97
C ALA A 150 4.91 4.68 5.06
N LEU A 151 5.93 4.51 4.20
CA LEU A 151 6.36 5.51 3.22
C LEU A 151 5.85 5.14 1.82
N LEU A 152 4.74 5.72 1.39
CA LEU A 152 4.06 5.48 0.10
C LEU A 152 4.31 6.61 -0.92
N ILE A 153 5.36 7.41 -0.74
CA ILE A 153 5.65 8.55 -1.62
C ILE A 153 5.79 8.06 -3.07
N LYS A 154 5.02 8.66 -3.99
CA LYS A 154 4.95 8.29 -5.41
C LYS A 154 4.51 6.85 -5.70
N ALA A 155 3.91 6.15 -4.73
CA ALA A 155 3.36 4.83 -4.97
C ALA A 155 2.17 4.91 -5.95
N ASN A 156 2.03 3.90 -6.80
CA ASN A 156 0.89 3.76 -7.69
C ASN A 156 -0.17 2.85 -7.06
N LEU A 157 -1.22 3.44 -6.50
CA LEU A 157 -2.36 2.77 -5.87
C LEU A 157 -3.64 2.90 -6.72
N ALA A 158 -3.51 3.23 -8.02
CA ALA A 158 -4.67 3.40 -8.88
C ALA A 158 -5.52 2.13 -8.92
N GLU A 159 -6.83 2.30 -8.76
CA GLU A 159 -7.83 1.21 -8.75
C GLU A 159 -7.63 0.16 -7.65
N ALA A 160 -6.72 0.38 -6.69
CA ALA A 160 -6.51 -0.53 -5.58
C ALA A 160 -7.68 -0.47 -4.58
N ASP A 161 -7.95 -1.59 -3.91
CA ASP A 161 -8.95 -1.66 -2.84
C ASP A 161 -8.29 -1.55 -1.47
N LEU A 162 -8.32 -0.37 -0.87
CA LEU A 162 -7.84 -0.03 0.47
C LEU A 162 -9.00 0.08 1.48
N SER A 163 -10.16 -0.55 1.22
CA SER A 163 -11.31 -0.43 2.12
C SER A 163 -10.95 -0.89 3.54
N GLY A 164 -11.20 -0.04 4.53
CA GLY A 164 -10.86 -0.27 5.94
C GLY A 164 -9.36 -0.35 6.25
N ALA A 165 -8.49 0.12 5.35
CA ALA A 165 -7.04 0.15 5.59
C ALA A 165 -6.68 1.10 6.73
N ASP A 166 -5.65 0.75 7.49
CA ASP A 166 -5.02 1.62 8.48
C ASP A 166 -3.79 2.28 7.87
N LEU A 167 -3.92 3.55 7.48
CA LEU A 167 -2.90 4.40 6.86
C LEU A 167 -2.44 5.52 7.81
N ARG A 168 -2.72 5.41 9.11
CA ARG A 168 -2.40 6.48 10.06
C ARG A 168 -0.92 6.82 10.09
N ASP A 169 -0.62 8.11 10.13
CA ASP A 169 0.74 8.66 10.16
C ASP A 169 1.62 8.24 8.95
N SER A 170 1.01 7.84 7.83
CA SER A 170 1.75 7.43 6.62
C SER A 170 2.00 8.61 5.68
N HIS A 171 3.00 8.47 4.80
CA HIS A 171 3.40 9.50 3.84
C HIS A 171 3.04 9.06 2.42
N LEU A 172 2.00 9.64 1.83
CA LEU A 172 1.48 9.39 0.49
C LEU A 172 1.73 10.57 -0.48
N ASN A 173 2.75 11.41 -0.23
CA ASN A 173 3.07 12.52 -1.13
C ASN A 173 3.22 12.06 -2.59
N ASP A 174 2.60 12.77 -3.53
CA ASP A 174 2.60 12.44 -4.96
C ASP A 174 2.07 11.01 -5.30
N ALA A 175 1.38 10.33 -4.38
CA ALA A 175 0.84 9.00 -4.66
C ALA A 175 -0.32 9.08 -5.66
N ASN A 176 -0.43 8.07 -6.52
CA ASN A 176 -1.55 7.93 -7.45
C ASN A 176 -2.63 7.04 -6.85
N LEU A 177 -3.74 7.61 -6.40
CA LEU A 177 -4.91 6.95 -5.83
C LEU A 177 -6.14 7.06 -6.76
N THR A 178 -5.91 7.29 -8.06
CA THR A 178 -7.00 7.44 -9.05
C THR A 178 -7.94 6.24 -8.99
N ARG A 179 -9.24 6.48 -8.75
CA ARG A 179 -10.29 5.46 -8.62
C ARG A 179 -10.00 4.37 -7.58
N ALA A 180 -9.11 4.63 -6.63
CA ALA A 180 -8.88 3.72 -5.51
C ALA A 180 -10.12 3.69 -4.60
N ARG A 181 -10.36 2.56 -3.94
CA ARG A 181 -11.40 2.42 -2.92
C ARG A 181 -10.78 2.57 -1.55
N LEU A 182 -11.17 3.60 -0.82
CA LEU A 182 -10.74 3.92 0.55
C LEU A 182 -11.93 4.00 1.51
N CYS A 183 -13.04 3.31 1.22
CA CYS A 183 -14.20 3.29 2.10
C CYS A 183 -13.78 2.90 3.53
N GLU A 184 -14.15 3.71 4.52
CA GLU A 184 -13.82 3.48 5.94
C GLU A 184 -12.32 3.36 6.25
N ALA A 185 -11.43 3.77 5.34
CA ALA A 185 -10.00 3.78 5.60
C ALA A 185 -9.65 4.85 6.65
N ASP A 186 -8.67 4.56 7.50
CA ASP A 186 -8.16 5.50 8.50
C ASP A 186 -6.85 6.14 8.01
N LEU A 187 -6.98 7.36 7.51
CA LEU A 187 -5.89 8.26 7.11
C LEU A 187 -5.69 9.36 8.15
N GLY A 188 -6.24 9.23 9.36
CA GLY A 188 -6.08 10.22 10.41
C GLY A 188 -4.67 10.21 11.01
N SER A 189 -4.42 11.10 11.94
CA SER A 189 -3.29 10.98 12.85
C SER A 189 -3.73 10.36 14.18
N ALA A 190 -2.90 9.49 14.75
CA ALA A 190 -3.12 8.98 16.11
C ALA A 190 -2.47 9.85 17.20
N PHE A 191 -1.62 10.81 16.83
CA PHE A 191 -0.78 11.57 17.75
C PHE A 191 -0.91 13.08 17.51
N SER A 192 -0.70 13.88 18.55
CA SER A 192 -0.75 15.35 18.45
C SER A 192 0.32 15.95 17.53
N ASP A 193 1.38 15.20 17.24
CA ASP A 193 2.50 15.55 16.36
C ASP A 193 2.60 14.65 15.11
N GLY A 194 1.80 13.58 15.04
CA GLY A 194 1.68 12.74 13.85
C GLY A 194 0.85 13.44 12.78
N PHE A 195 1.17 13.21 11.51
CA PHE A 195 0.37 13.67 10.38
C PHE A 195 0.43 12.63 9.27
N THR A 196 -0.73 12.18 8.80
CA THR A 196 -0.80 11.53 7.49
C THR A 196 -0.68 12.63 6.43
N VAL A 197 0.22 12.44 5.47
CA VAL A 197 0.52 13.45 4.45
C VAL A 197 0.18 12.90 3.07
N LEU A 198 -0.77 13.53 2.39
CA LEU A 198 -1.24 13.23 1.05
C LEU A 198 -1.00 14.40 0.09
N ASN A 199 -0.04 15.28 0.39
CA ASN A 199 0.17 16.46 -0.44
C ASN A 199 0.51 16.04 -1.88
N LEU A 200 -0.08 16.74 -2.85
CA LEU A 200 0.06 16.46 -4.29
C LEU A 200 -0.46 15.07 -4.73
N ALA A 201 -1.10 14.30 -3.84
CA ALA A 201 -1.65 13.00 -4.21
C ALA A 201 -2.82 13.16 -5.20
N ASN A 202 -2.97 12.20 -6.10
CA ASN A 202 -4.06 12.16 -7.06
C ASN A 202 -5.14 11.18 -6.62
N LEU A 203 -6.24 11.68 -6.05
CA LEU A 203 -7.42 10.93 -5.62
C LEU A 203 -8.61 11.11 -6.60
N GLU A 204 -8.35 11.39 -7.88
CA GLU A 204 -9.41 11.58 -8.86
C GLU A 204 -10.33 10.34 -8.95
N GLY A 205 -11.63 10.55 -8.72
CA GLY A 205 -12.65 9.51 -8.74
C GLY A 205 -12.51 8.46 -7.64
N ALA A 206 -11.70 8.71 -6.60
CA ALA A 206 -11.55 7.79 -5.48
C ALA A 206 -12.83 7.73 -4.61
N ASP A 207 -13.09 6.56 -4.05
CA ASP A 207 -14.19 6.34 -3.10
C ASP A 207 -13.66 6.46 -1.67
N LEU A 208 -13.92 7.56 -0.99
CA LEU A 208 -13.51 7.88 0.38
C LEU A 208 -14.71 7.88 1.34
N ARG A 209 -15.78 7.16 1.02
CA ARG A 209 -16.98 7.14 1.88
C ARG A 209 -16.66 6.68 3.28
N GLY A 210 -17.01 7.49 4.28
CA GLY A 210 -16.73 7.22 5.69
C GLY A 210 -15.24 7.17 6.05
N ALA A 211 -14.34 7.58 5.15
CA ALA A 211 -12.90 7.61 5.42
C ALA A 211 -12.59 8.66 6.50
N ARG A 212 -11.60 8.36 7.35
CA ARG A 212 -11.12 9.29 8.38
C ARG A 212 -9.88 9.99 7.88
N LEU A 213 -9.97 11.29 7.65
CA LEU A 213 -8.86 12.17 7.27
C LEU A 213 -8.62 13.24 8.34
N CYS A 214 -9.03 12.99 9.58
CA CYS A 214 -8.88 13.95 10.66
C CYS A 214 -7.39 14.27 10.90
N HIS A 215 -7.03 15.56 10.93
CA HIS A 215 -5.66 16.06 10.99
C HIS A 215 -4.76 15.71 9.80
N ALA A 216 -5.28 15.15 8.71
CA ALA A 216 -4.46 14.85 7.53
C ALA A 216 -4.07 16.13 6.78
N SER A 217 -2.85 16.14 6.23
CA SER A 217 -2.43 17.18 5.28
C SER A 217 -2.64 16.66 3.87
N ALA A 218 -3.48 17.32 3.07
CA ALA A 218 -3.75 16.99 1.68
C ALA A 218 -3.66 18.26 0.81
N GLN A 219 -2.60 19.04 1.03
CA GLN A 219 -2.33 20.26 0.28
C GLN A 219 -2.10 19.94 -1.20
N ASP A 220 -2.69 20.75 -2.07
CA ASP A 220 -2.60 20.60 -3.53
C ASP A 220 -3.01 19.20 -4.05
N ALA A 221 -3.73 18.41 -3.25
CA ALA A 221 -4.21 17.10 -3.66
C ALA A 221 -5.41 17.21 -4.61
N ASN A 222 -5.50 16.27 -5.55
CA ASN A 222 -6.59 16.21 -6.53
C ASN A 222 -7.70 15.27 -6.04
N PHE A 223 -8.83 15.80 -5.62
CA PHE A 223 -10.05 15.08 -5.25
C PHE A 223 -11.17 15.24 -6.29
N ARG A 224 -10.82 15.51 -7.57
CA ARG A 224 -11.83 15.65 -8.62
C ARG A 224 -12.71 14.41 -8.69
N TYR A 225 -14.02 14.58 -8.71
CA TYR A 225 -14.99 13.47 -8.76
C TYR A 225 -14.90 12.46 -7.60
N ALA A 226 -14.16 12.75 -6.54
CA ALA A 226 -14.06 11.86 -5.39
C ALA A 226 -15.38 11.82 -4.61
N ASP A 227 -15.71 10.66 -4.07
CA ASP A 227 -16.83 10.49 -3.15
C ASP A 227 -16.33 10.56 -1.72
N LEU A 228 -16.57 11.67 -1.03
CA LEU A 228 -16.21 11.90 0.37
C LEU A 228 -17.46 11.83 1.27
N THR A 229 -18.52 11.13 0.85
CA THR A 229 -19.75 11.02 1.65
C THR A 229 -19.44 10.50 3.05
N ASP A 230 -19.92 11.21 4.08
CA ASP A 230 -19.68 10.92 5.50
C ASP A 230 -18.20 10.85 5.93
N ALA A 231 -17.25 11.36 5.13
CA ALA A 231 -15.85 11.41 5.49
C ALA A 231 -15.59 12.42 6.64
N ASP A 232 -14.67 12.09 7.54
CA ASP A 232 -14.23 12.98 8.61
C ASP A 232 -12.98 13.76 8.16
N LEU A 233 -13.14 15.05 7.88
CA LEU A 233 -12.04 15.97 7.52
C LEU A 233 -11.72 16.93 8.65
N THR A 234 -12.13 16.64 9.90
CA THR A 234 -11.88 17.53 11.04
C THR A 234 -10.40 17.87 11.16
N ASP A 235 -10.07 19.16 11.22
CA ASP A 235 -8.69 19.67 11.25
C ASP A 235 -7.80 19.29 10.05
N ALA A 236 -8.38 18.83 8.94
CA ALA A 236 -7.61 18.53 7.74
C ALA A 236 -7.06 19.82 7.09
N VAL A 237 -5.83 19.75 6.58
CA VAL A 237 -5.19 20.86 5.86
C VAL A 237 -5.33 20.63 4.35
N LEU A 238 -6.25 21.36 3.72
CA LEU A 238 -6.60 21.20 2.30
C LEU A 238 -6.10 22.33 1.41
N GLY A 239 -5.10 23.11 1.84
CA GLY A 239 -4.65 24.29 1.10
C GLY A 239 -4.31 23.98 -0.36
N GLY A 240 -4.99 24.62 -1.32
CA GLY A 240 -4.79 24.39 -2.75
C GLY A 240 -5.45 23.11 -3.33
N ALA A 241 -6.06 22.27 -2.48
CA ALA A 241 -6.70 21.03 -2.92
C ALA A 241 -7.86 21.31 -3.90
N ILE A 242 -8.09 20.35 -4.80
CA ILE A 242 -9.09 20.43 -5.87
C ILE A 242 -10.21 19.43 -5.62
N LEU A 243 -11.36 19.91 -5.14
CA LEU A 243 -12.57 19.10 -4.91
C LEU A 243 -13.63 19.30 -6.02
N HIS A 244 -13.21 19.65 -7.23
CA HIS A 244 -14.15 19.89 -8.33
C HIS A 244 -15.02 18.65 -8.59
N ARG A 245 -16.35 18.82 -8.54
CA ARG A 245 -17.35 17.73 -8.64
C ARG A 245 -17.23 16.61 -7.60
N ALA A 246 -16.58 16.85 -6.47
CA ALA A 246 -16.59 15.91 -5.36
C ALA A 246 -17.97 15.83 -4.68
N ASP A 247 -18.35 14.65 -4.20
CA ASP A 247 -19.50 14.47 -3.30
C ASP A 247 -19.03 14.64 -1.85
N LEU A 248 -19.57 15.63 -1.17
CA LEU A 248 -19.26 16.05 0.20
C LEU A 248 -20.46 15.84 1.14
N THR A 249 -21.45 15.06 0.72
CA THR A 249 -22.66 14.82 1.52
C THR A 249 -22.29 14.26 2.90
N GLY A 250 -22.64 14.96 3.98
CA GLY A 250 -22.37 14.50 5.34
C GLY A 250 -20.91 14.61 5.80
N ALA A 251 -19.98 14.98 4.92
CA ALA A 251 -18.56 15.14 5.25
C ALA A 251 -18.35 16.24 6.30
N ASP A 252 -17.47 16.03 7.28
CA ASP A 252 -17.23 16.98 8.37
C ASP A 252 -16.02 17.87 8.10
N PHE A 253 -16.26 19.17 7.89
CA PHE A 253 -15.23 20.18 7.63
C PHE A 253 -14.90 21.03 8.88
N THR A 254 -15.16 20.52 10.08
CA THR A 254 -14.84 21.23 11.33
C THR A 254 -13.37 21.68 11.32
N ARG A 255 -13.17 23.00 11.47
CA ARG A 255 -11.83 23.65 11.50
C ARG A 255 -10.98 23.47 10.22
N VAL A 256 -11.62 23.21 9.07
CA VAL A 256 -10.95 23.20 7.77
C VAL A 256 -11.00 24.59 7.13
N GLU A 257 -9.84 25.14 6.76
CA GLU A 257 -9.74 26.40 6.01
C GLU A 257 -10.04 26.15 4.52
N LEU A 258 -11.04 26.85 3.99
CA LEU A 258 -11.55 26.65 2.64
C LEU A 258 -11.13 27.76 1.66
N ALA A 259 -10.42 28.80 2.07
CA ALA A 259 -10.06 29.94 1.22
C ALA A 259 -9.38 29.53 -0.09
N SER A 260 -8.36 28.68 -0.04
CA SER A 260 -7.59 28.25 -1.20
C SER A 260 -8.09 26.95 -1.86
N VAL A 261 -9.15 26.35 -1.33
CA VAL A 261 -9.70 25.08 -1.83
C VAL A 261 -10.59 25.30 -3.06
N THR A 262 -10.33 24.58 -4.16
CA THR A 262 -11.20 24.64 -5.34
C THR A 262 -12.41 23.73 -5.15
N LEU A 263 -13.61 24.30 -5.17
CA LEU A 263 -14.87 23.61 -4.83
C LEU A 263 -15.91 23.66 -5.96
N GLU A 264 -15.50 24.00 -7.18
CA GLU A 264 -16.42 24.15 -8.32
C GLU A 264 -17.24 22.87 -8.55
N PHE A 265 -18.58 23.01 -8.56
CA PHE A 265 -19.53 21.90 -8.69
C PHE A 265 -19.45 20.82 -7.60
N ALA A 266 -18.69 21.04 -6.52
CA ALA A 266 -18.80 20.25 -5.31
C ALA A 266 -20.10 20.62 -4.59
N ASN A 267 -20.77 19.65 -3.98
CA ASN A 267 -22.00 19.88 -3.23
C ASN A 267 -21.73 20.30 -1.76
N VAL A 268 -20.81 21.25 -1.54
CA VAL A 268 -20.33 21.66 -0.20
C VAL A 268 -21.44 22.13 0.75
N SER A 269 -22.61 22.56 0.25
CA SER A 269 -23.78 22.87 1.07
C SER A 269 -24.40 21.66 1.77
N LYS A 270 -24.05 20.44 1.35
CA LYS A 270 -24.41 19.18 2.03
C LYS A 270 -23.34 18.71 3.04
N ALA A 271 -22.21 19.41 3.13
CA ALA A 271 -21.18 19.13 4.13
C ALA A 271 -21.57 19.71 5.49
N ARG A 272 -21.05 19.12 6.57
CA ARG A 272 -21.23 19.60 7.94
C ARG A 272 -20.11 20.56 8.30
N ASN A 273 -20.42 21.58 9.10
CA ASN A 273 -19.45 22.49 9.71
C ASN A 273 -18.55 23.26 8.71
N ALA A 274 -18.87 23.26 7.42
CA ALA A 274 -18.10 23.93 6.39
C ALA A 274 -18.29 25.46 6.46
N GLN A 275 -17.23 26.18 6.80
CA GLN A 275 -17.22 27.65 6.81
C GLN A 275 -16.82 28.19 5.43
N VAL A 276 -17.79 28.26 4.50
CA VAL A 276 -17.52 28.72 3.13
C VAL A 276 -17.30 30.25 3.09
N PRO A 277 -16.13 30.73 2.61
CA PRO A 277 -15.85 32.16 2.53
C PRO A 277 -16.89 32.94 1.73
N SER A 278 -17.18 34.16 2.17
CA SER A 278 -18.28 34.97 1.62
C SER A 278 -18.12 35.35 0.15
N TYR A 279 -16.92 35.29 -0.42
CA TYR A 279 -16.65 35.54 -1.84
C TYR A 279 -16.88 34.31 -2.73
N LYS A 280 -17.04 33.10 -2.16
CA LYS A 280 -17.37 31.87 -2.89
C LYS A 280 -18.89 31.66 -3.02
N LYS A 281 -19.61 32.72 -3.39
CA LYS A 281 -21.09 32.79 -3.33
C LYS A 281 -21.81 31.80 -4.24
N ASN A 282 -21.17 31.34 -5.32
CA ASN A 282 -21.77 30.43 -6.30
C ASN A 282 -21.73 28.95 -5.87
N LEU A 283 -21.30 28.66 -4.63
CA LEU A 283 -21.14 27.31 -4.09
C LEU A 283 -22.10 26.98 -2.93
N ARG A 284 -23.00 27.91 -2.58
CA ARG A 284 -24.00 27.71 -1.51
C ARG A 284 -25.24 27.01 -2.05
#